data_AF-A0AAW1P000-F1
#
_entry.id   AF-A0AAW1P000-F1
#
_cell.length_a   1.000
_cell.length_b   1.000
_cell.length_c   1.000
_cell.angle_alpha   90.00
_cell.angle_beta   90.00
_cell.angle_gamma   90.00
#
_symmetry.space_group_name_H-M   'P 1'
#
loop_
_entity.id
_entity.type
_entity.pdbx_description
1 polymer ?
#
loop_
_entity_poly.entity_id
_entity_poly.type
_entity_poly.pdbx_seq_one_letter_code
_entity_poly.pdbx_strand_id
1 'polypeptide(L)' 'MGKWAALEVFKFSLYVTMPAVLTYIVVAQPELLQNIIKNRSYIVYPPEGPRPPTAEEMEQINRLSKEKR' A
#
# COMPACT_ATOMS: atom_id res chain seq x y z
N MET A 1 -9.48 1.51 47.87
CA MET A 1 -9.32 1.20 46.43
C MET A 1 -9.99 -0.13 46.15
N GLY A 2 -10.84 -0.20 45.12
CA GLY A 2 -11.65 -1.40 44.84
C GLY A 2 -10.78 -2.64 44.59
N LYS A 3 -11.29 -3.83 44.93
CA LYS A 3 -10.60 -5.12 44.80
C LYS A 3 -10.07 -5.42 43.38
N TRP A 4 -10.50 -4.65 42.39
CA TRP A 4 -10.16 -4.75 40.97
C TRP A 4 -9.20 -3.66 40.47
N ALA A 5 -8.82 -2.69 41.31
CA ALA A 5 -8.01 -1.54 40.89
C ALA A 5 -6.65 -1.96 40.31
N ALA A 6 -6.02 -3.01 40.85
CA ALA A 6 -4.79 -3.56 40.30
C ALA A 6 -4.97 -4.13 38.89
N LEU A 7 -6.10 -4.79 38.63
CA LEU A 7 -6.42 -5.36 37.31
C LEU A 7 -6.75 -4.25 36.30
N GLU A 8 -7.42 -3.19 36.74
CA GLU A 8 -7.72 -2.03 35.92
C GLU A 8 -6.46 -1.28 35.51
N VAL A 9 -5.55 -1.01 36.47
CA VAL A 9 -4.24 -0.42 36.19
C VAL A 9 -3.45 -1.31 35.23
N PHE A 10 -3.42 -2.62 35.46
CA PHE A 10 -2.71 -3.54 34.57
C PHE A 10 -3.25 -3.52 33.12
N LYS A 11 -4.57 -3.58 32.95
CA LYS A 11 -5.21 -3.49 31.62
C LYS A 11 -4.89 -2.16 30.95
N PHE A 12 -4.97 -1.05 31.68
CA PHE A 12 -4.66 0.27 31.17
C PHE A 12 -3.19 0.39 30.77
N SER A 13 -2.27 -0.07 31.61
CA SER A 13 -0.84 -0.13 31.30
C SER A 13 -0.57 -0.94 30.05
N LEU A 14 -1.16 -2.14 29.90
CA LEU A 14 -1.03 -2.93 28.68
C LEU A 14 -1.58 -2.19 27.45
N TYR A 15 -2.75 -1.59 27.56
CA TYR A 15 -3.37 -0.86 26.46
C TYR A 15 -2.50 0.29 25.93
N VAL A 16 -1.81 1.00 26.83
CA VAL A 16 -0.92 2.11 26.45
C VAL A 16 0.44 1.62 25.99
N THR A 17 1.03 0.65 26.70
CA THR A 17 2.40 0.22 26.45
C THR A 17 2.53 -0.70 25.23
N MET A 18 1.53 -1.56 24.95
CA MET A 18 1.59 -2.48 23.81
C MET A 18 1.77 -1.75 22.46
N PRO A 19 0.93 -0.76 22.10
CA PRO A 19 1.10 -0.02 20.84
C PRO A 19 2.40 0.79 20.80
N ALA A 20 2.79 1.41 21.93
CA ALA A 20 4.00 2.21 22.02
C ALA A 20 5.27 1.38 21.78
N VAL A 21 5.39 0.23 22.45
CA VAL A 21 6.51 -0.70 22.30
C VAL A 21 6.52 -1.30 20.90
N LEU A 22 5.36 -1.71 20.37
CA LEU A 22 5.28 -2.26 19.03
C LEU A 22 5.74 -1.24 17.97
N THR A 23 5.30 0.02 18.10
CA THR A 23 5.71 1.11 17.22
C THR A 23 7.23 1.31 17.29
N TYR A 24 7.79 1.35 18.50
CA TYR A 24 9.22 1.49 18.70
C TYR A 24 10.01 0.37 18.01
N ILE A 25 9.61 -0.90 18.18
CA ILE A 25 10.27 -2.04 17.54
C ILE A 25 10.21 -1.92 16.01
N VAL A 26 9.03 -1.62 15.46
CA VAL A 26 8.84 -1.49 14.00
C VAL A 26 9.67 -0.34 13.42
N VAL A 27 9.77 0.79 14.13
CA VAL A 27 10.56 1.97 13.67
C VAL A 27 12.06 1.75 13.85
N ALA A 28 12.48 1.12 14.94
CA ALA A 28 13.89 0.82 15.21
C ALA A 28 14.47 -0.23 14.24
N GLN A 29 13.62 -1.04 13.59
CA GLN A 29 14.02 -2.09 12.66
C GLN A 29 13.35 -1.90 11.29
N PRO A 30 13.94 -1.08 10.39
CA PRO A 30 13.40 -0.81 9.06
C PRO A 30 13.18 -2.07 8.22
N GLU A 31 14.00 -3.11 8.41
CA GLU A 31 13.87 -4.40 7.72
C GLU A 31 12.55 -5.11 8.05
N LEU A 32 12.11 -5.04 9.32
CA LEU A 32 10.86 -5.64 9.77
C LEU A 32 9.66 -4.95 9.10
N LEU A 33 9.68 -3.61 9.05
CA LEU A 33 8.68 -2.82 8.33
C LEU A 33 8.66 -3.17 6.83
N GLN A 34 9.83 -3.22 6.18
CA GLN A 34 9.93 -3.60 4.76
C GLN A 34 9.41 -5.00 4.49
N ASN A 35 9.68 -5.96 5.36
CA ASN A 35 9.19 -7.34 5.21
C ASN A 35 7.66 -7.43 5.36
N ILE A 36 7.07 -6.68 6.30
CA ILE A 36 5.61 -6.57 6.43
C ILE A 36 4.99 -5.97 5.16
N ILE A 37 5.58 -4.89 4.63
CA ILE A 37 5.10 -4.22 3.42
C ILE A 37 5.20 -5.17 2.22
N LYS A 38 6.34 -5.86 2.03
CA LYS A 38 6.53 -6.80 0.92
C LYS A 38 5.55 -7.97 0.95
N ASN A 39 5.18 -8.46 2.14
CA ASN A 39 4.22 -9.56 2.29
C ASN A 39 2.77 -9.15 1.97
N ARG A 40 2.49 -7.84 1.89
CA ARG A 40 1.19 -7.31 1.50
C ARG A 40 1.37 -6.67 0.12
N SER A 41 1.10 -7.40 -0.96
CA SER A 41 1.10 -6.85 -2.32
C SER A 41 0.03 -5.76 -2.45
N TYR A 42 0.36 -4.53 -2.05
CA TYR A 42 -0.60 -3.44 -1.94
C TYR A 42 -0.82 -2.71 -3.27
N ILE A 43 0.08 -2.90 -4.24
CA ILE A 43 0.02 -2.23 -5.53
C ILE A 43 0.22 -3.28 -6.63
N VAL A 44 -0.90 -3.81 -7.13
CA VAL A 44 -0.93 -4.54 -8.40
C VAL A 44 -1.26 -3.51 -9.47
N TYR A 45 -0.26 -3.03 -10.19
CA TYR A 45 -0.52 -2.23 -11.38
C TYR A 45 -1.20 -3.13 -12.42
N PRO A 46 -2.29 -2.67 -13.05
CA PRO A 46 -2.81 -3.38 -14.20
C PRO A 46 -1.72 -3.46 -15.27
N PRO A 47 -1.75 -4.49 -16.14
CA PRO A 47 -0.85 -4.55 -17.29
C PRO A 47 -0.87 -3.22 -18.03
N GLU A 48 0.31 -2.72 -18.43
CA GLU A 48 0.37 -1.52 -19.27
C GLU A 48 -0.52 -1.74 -20.50
N GLY A 49 -1.40 -0.76 -20.76
CA GLY A 49 -2.20 -0.77 -21.98
C GLY A 49 -1.31 -0.75 -23.23
N PRO A 50 -1.87 -1.10 -24.40
CA PRO A 50 -1.13 -0.95 -25.65
C PRO A 50 -0.61 0.48 -25.77
N ARG A 51 0.65 0.62 -26.20
CA ARG A 51 1.23 1.94 -26.45
C ARG A 51 0.35 2.69 -27.44
N PRO A 52 0.18 4.01 -27.28
CA PRO A 52 -0.55 4.80 -28.25
C PRO A 52 0.13 4.68 -29.62
N PRO A 53 -0.66 4.73 -30.72
CA PRO A 53 -0.12 4.67 -32.06
C PRO A 53 0.85 5.84 -32.32
N THR A 54 1.87 5.55 -33.12
CA THR A 54 2.89 6.51 -33.56
C THR A 54 2.28 7.55 -34.50
N ALA A 55 2.90 8.72 -34.65
CA ALA A 55 2.42 9.77 -35.56
C ALA A 55 2.24 9.28 -37.01
N GLU A 56 3.16 8.46 -37.50
CA GLU A 56 3.07 7.85 -38.84
C GLU A 56 1.89 6.89 -38.96
N GLU A 57 1.65 6.06 -37.92
CA GLU A 57 0.52 5.14 -37.85
C GLU A 57 -0.81 5.91 -37.78
N MET A 58 -0.84 7.04 -37.06
CA MET A 58 -1.98 7.95 -37.00
C MET A 58 -2.31 8.57 -38.37
N GLU A 59 -1.29 8.97 -39.14
CA GLU A 59 -1.50 9.44 -40.51
C GLU A 59 -2.09 8.35 -41.42
N GLN A 60 -1.59 7.12 -41.32
CA GLN A 60 -2.11 6.00 -42.10
C GLN A 60 -3.55 5.69 -41.74
N ILE A 61 -3.90 5.63 -40.44
CA ILE A 61 -5.27 5.45 -39.96
C ILE A 61 -6.19 6.55 -40.52
N ASN A 62 -5.73 7.80 -40.56
CA ASN A 62 -6.48 8.92 -41.11
C ASN A 62 -6.69 8.81 -42.63
N ARG A 63 -5.68 8.35 -43.38
CA ARG A 63 -5.79 8.11 -44.83
C ARG A 63 -6.80 7.00 -45.12
N LEU A 64 -6.67 5.85 -44.46
CA LEU A 64 -7.60 4.72 -44.61
C LEU A 64 -9.04 5.09 -44.24
N SER A 65 -9.23 5.90 -43.20
CA SER A 65 -10.56 6.38 -42.79
C SER A 65 -11.20 7.32 -43.82
N LYS A 66 -10.40 8.09 -44.57
CA LYS A 66 -10.87 8.95 -45.66
C LYS A 66 -11.23 8.15 -46.91
N GLU A 67 -10.46 7.12 -47.24
CA GLU A 67 -10.73 6.26 -48.40
C GLU A 67 -11.98 5.38 -48.22
N LYS A 68 -12.31 5.04 -46.97
CA LYS A 68 -13.47 4.21 -46.64
C LYS A 68 -14.79 5.00 -46.60
N ARG A 69 -14.75 6.33 -46.71
CA ARG A 69 -15.89 7.25 -46.62
C ARG A 69 -16.32 7.72 -48.00
#